data_AF-A0A524N3J6-F1
#
_entry.id   AF-A0A524N3J6-F1
#
_cell.length_a   1.000
_cell.length_b   1.000
_cell.length_c   1.000
_cell.angle_alpha   90.00
_cell.angle_beta   90.00
_cell.angle_gamma   90.00
#
_symmetry.space_group_name_H-M   'P 1'
#
loop_
_entity.id
_entity.type
_entity.pdbx_description
1 polymer ?
#
loop_
_entity_poly.entity_id
_entity_poly.type
_entity_poly.pdbx_seq_one_letter_code
_entity_poly.pdbx_strand_id
1 'polypeptide(L)'
;MNEVESKRILSKLQRKYPKKDGWAIQPREGKDKKKPDYLVERRNEANALERVVVDARPLKRITDKDVTRLNTFARNMAGGRSRILGKVFAVPNGVNAEELPKGIIVLFYEPDAPIVETPQIEAVAV
;
A
#
# COMPACT_ATOMS: atom_id res chain seq x y z
N MET A 1 -4.14 8.37 10.01
CA MET A 1 -5.01 7.64 9.07
C MET A 1 -6.19 7.13 9.86
N ASN A 2 -7.39 7.53 9.50
CA ASN A 2 -8.62 7.03 10.12
C ASN A 2 -9.03 5.68 9.49
N GLU A 3 -10.07 5.05 10.04
CA GLU A 3 -10.53 3.73 9.58
C GLU A 3 -11.04 3.76 8.13
N VAL A 4 -11.72 4.83 7.73
CA VAL A 4 -12.29 5.01 6.38
C VAL A 4 -11.18 5.09 5.33
N GLU A 5 -10.17 5.93 5.58
CA GLU A 5 -8.98 6.03 4.74
C GLU A 5 -8.29 4.67 4.61
N SER A 6 -8.13 3.97 5.74
CA SER A 6 -7.50 2.64 5.76
C SER A 6 -8.26 1.63 4.89
N LYS A 7 -9.59 1.56 5.01
CA LYS A 7 -10.45 0.69 4.17
C LYS A 7 -10.32 1.01 2.67
N ARG A 8 -10.25 2.30 2.31
CA ARG A 8 -10.10 2.75 0.91
C ARG A 8 -8.74 2.36 0.34
N ILE A 9 -7.68 2.57 1.11
CA ILE A 9 -6.32 2.19 0.71
C ILE A 9 -6.24 0.67 0.56
N LEU A 10 -6.76 -0.09 1.53
CA LEU A 10 -6.82 -1.55 1.47
C LEU A 10 -7.56 -2.05 0.23
N SER A 11 -8.73 -1.48 -0.08
CA SER A 11 -9.49 -1.86 -1.29
C SER A 11 -8.69 -1.64 -2.57
N LYS A 12 -8.00 -0.49 -2.68
CA LYS A 12 -7.14 -0.21 -3.84
C LYS A 12 -5.91 -1.12 -3.89
N LEU A 13 -5.29 -1.41 -2.75
CA LEU A 13 -4.18 -2.36 -2.68
C LEU A 13 -4.63 -3.77 -3.08
N GLN A 14 -5.79 -4.23 -2.63
CA GLN A 14 -6.34 -5.55 -3.00
C GLN A 14 -6.66 -5.66 -4.49
N ARG A 15 -7.08 -4.57 -5.14
CA ARG A 15 -7.27 -4.54 -6.60
C ARG A 15 -5.94 -4.63 -7.35
N LYS A 16 -4.90 -3.95 -6.84
CA LYS A 16 -3.57 -3.91 -7.47
C LYS A 16 -2.73 -5.16 -7.19
N TYR A 17 -2.91 -5.76 -6.01
CA TYR A 17 -2.19 -6.93 -5.51
C TYR A 17 -3.21 -7.96 -5.02
N PRO A 18 -3.89 -8.65 -5.95
CA PRO A 18 -5.01 -9.49 -5.60
C PRO A 18 -4.57 -10.81 -4.96
N LYS A 19 -5.37 -11.28 -4.00
CA LYS A 19 -5.10 -12.53 -3.27
C LYS A 19 -5.00 -13.76 -4.18
N LYS A 20 -5.77 -13.77 -5.29
CA LYS A 20 -5.71 -14.84 -6.31
C LYS A 20 -4.33 -14.99 -6.96
N ASP A 21 -3.51 -13.94 -6.94
CA ASP A 21 -2.14 -13.95 -7.48
C ASP A 21 -1.09 -14.20 -6.37
N GLY A 22 -1.53 -14.66 -5.20
CA GLY A 22 -0.68 -15.02 -4.07
C GLY A 22 -0.28 -13.84 -3.16
N TRP A 23 -0.84 -12.65 -3.37
CA TRP A 23 -0.54 -11.48 -2.55
C TRP A 23 -1.29 -11.47 -1.22
N ALA A 24 -0.57 -11.12 -0.15
CA ALA A 24 -1.08 -10.83 1.18
C ALA A 24 -0.78 -9.37 1.53
N ILE A 25 -1.76 -8.66 2.11
CA ILE A 25 -1.60 -7.27 2.54
C ILE A 25 -1.68 -7.24 4.06
N GLN A 26 -0.60 -6.80 4.71
CA GLN A 26 -0.48 -6.70 6.15
C GLN A 26 -0.47 -5.23 6.55
N PRO A 27 -1.49 -4.74 7.29
CA PRO A 27 -1.43 -3.40 7.88
C PRO A 27 -0.40 -3.35 9.00
N ARG A 28 0.12 -2.16 9.30
CA ARG A 28 1.01 -1.95 10.45
C ARG A 28 0.31 -2.32 11.74
N GLU A 29 0.93 -3.22 12.49
CA GLU A 29 0.55 -3.49 13.87
C GLU A 29 1.11 -2.41 14.81
N GLY A 30 0.23 -1.81 15.62
CA GLY A 30 0.60 -0.85 16.65
C GLY A 30 1.14 0.49 16.13
N LYS A 31 1.93 1.16 16.97
CA LYS A 31 2.45 2.52 16.73
C LYS A 31 3.91 2.56 16.26
N ASP A 32 4.44 1.45 15.77
CA ASP A 32 5.86 1.36 15.36
C ASP A 32 6.13 2.18 14.09
N LYS A 33 6.61 3.41 14.28
CA LYS A 33 6.94 4.33 13.18
C LYS A 33 8.12 3.86 12.32
N LYS A 34 8.82 2.78 12.70
CA LYS A 34 9.88 2.16 11.89
C LYS A 34 9.33 1.19 10.84
N LYS A 35 8.03 0.87 10.89
CA LYS A 35 7.34 0.02 9.92
C LYS A 35 6.48 0.85 8.95
N PRO A 36 6.37 0.43 7.68
CA PRO A 36 5.44 1.01 6.74
C PRO A 36 3.99 0.79 7.20
N ASP A 37 3.05 1.60 6.69
CA ASP A 37 1.63 1.49 7.05
C ASP A 37 0.99 0.23 6.48
N TYR A 38 1.45 -0.22 5.31
CA TYR A 38 1.15 -1.56 4.79
C TYR A 38 2.40 -2.23 4.23
N LEU A 39 2.46 -3.53 4.39
CA LEU A 39 3.40 -4.41 3.72
C LEU A 39 2.61 -5.37 2.84
N VAL A 40 2.90 -5.36 1.54
CA VAL A 40 2.29 -6.29 0.60
C VAL A 40 3.33 -7.35 0.26
N GLU A 41 2.99 -8.62 0.44
CA GLU A 41 3.94 -9.73 0.30
C GLU A 41 3.36 -10.84 -0.57
N ARG A 42 4.22 -11.53 -1.31
CA ARG A 42 3.92 -12.85 -1.88
C ARG A 42 5.17 -13.70 -1.92
N ARG A 43 5.01 -15.00 -2.17
CA ARG A 43 6.12 -15.86 -2.57
C ARG A 43 6.03 -16.08 -4.08
N ASN A 44 7.15 -15.96 -4.77
CA ASN A 44 7.22 -16.32 -6.19
C ASN A 44 7.45 -17.82 -6.37
N GLU A 45 7.50 -18.28 -7.62
CA GLU A 45 7.70 -19.69 -8.00
C GLU A 45 9.00 -20.28 -7.44
N ALA A 46 10.06 -19.46 -7.33
CA ALA A 46 11.33 -19.84 -6.71
C ALA A 46 11.30 -19.81 -5.17
N ASN A 47 10.11 -19.69 -4.57
CA ASN A 47 9.89 -19.58 -3.13
C ASN A 47 10.61 -18.38 -2.48
N ALA A 48 10.98 -17.36 -3.27
CA ALA A 48 11.56 -16.12 -2.77
C ALA A 48 10.45 -15.17 -2.31
N LEU A 49 10.71 -14.43 -1.24
CA LEU A 49 9.73 -13.50 -0.67
C LEU A 49 9.78 -12.18 -1.43
N GLU A 50 8.69 -11.79 -2.06
CA GLU A 50 8.56 -10.54 -2.78
C GLU A 50 7.71 -9.56 -1.97
N ARG A 51 8.17 -8.32 -1.87
CA ARG A 51 7.60 -7.30 -0.99
C ARG A 51 7.36 -6.00 -1.72
N VAL A 52 6.25 -5.33 -1.42
CA VAL A 52 5.99 -3.94 -1.76
C VAL A 52 5.71 -3.19 -0.48
N VAL A 53 6.43 -2.09 -0.30
CA VAL A 53 6.32 -1.23 0.88
C VAL A 53 5.38 -0.09 0.58
N VAL A 54 4.39 0.13 1.45
CA VAL A 54 3.38 1.19 1.28
C VAL A 54 3.42 2.15 2.47
N ASP A 55 3.72 3.41 2.19
CA ASP A 55 3.63 4.52 3.14
C ASP A 55 2.32 5.28 2.88
N ALA A 56 1.41 5.25 3.84
CA ALA A 56 0.05 5.77 3.70
C ALA A 56 -0.19 6.96 4.61
N ARG A 57 -0.31 8.15 4.03
CA ARG A 57 -0.45 9.39 4.80
C ARG A 57 -1.29 10.45 4.09
N PRO A 58 -2.06 11.25 4.85
CA PRO A 58 -2.74 12.43 4.33
C PRO A 58 -1.73 13.58 4.13
N LEU A 59 -0.81 13.42 3.18
CA LEU A 59 0.15 14.46 2.81
C LEU A 59 -0.53 15.48 1.91
N LYS A 60 -0.07 16.74 1.93
CA LYS A 60 -0.42 17.75 0.92
C LYS A 60 0.55 17.74 -0.27
N ARG A 61 1.79 17.35 -0.01
CA ARG A 61 2.89 17.21 -0.98
C ARG A 61 3.83 16.11 -0.50
N ILE A 62 4.42 15.36 -1.43
CA ILE A 62 5.49 14.40 -1.12
C ILE A 62 6.83 15.14 -1.12
N THR A 63 7.60 15.02 -0.05
CA THR A 63 8.91 15.67 0.11
C THR A 63 10.06 14.66 0.04
N ASP A 64 11.30 15.14 -0.11
CA ASP A 64 12.50 14.28 -0.08
C ASP A 64 12.66 13.51 1.24
N LYS A 65 12.18 14.10 2.35
CA LYS A 65 12.15 13.43 3.65
C LYS A 65 11.23 12.21 3.63
N ASP A 66 10.10 12.32 2.92
CA ASP A 66 9.16 11.21 2.76
C ASP A 66 9.74 10.10 1.91
N VAL A 67 10.39 10.46 0.80
CA VAL A 67 11.10 9.53 -0.08
C VAL A 67 12.20 8.80 0.69
N THR A 68 13.01 9.53 1.45
CA THR A 68 14.10 8.97 2.28
C THR A 68 13.56 7.96 3.29
N ARG A 69 12.42 8.27 3.90
CA ARG A 69 11.75 7.39 4.85
C ARG A 69 11.22 6.12 4.17
N LEU A 70 10.55 6.24 3.04
CA LEU A 70 10.07 5.10 2.26
C LEU A 70 11.23 4.19 1.81
N ASN A 71 12.35 4.77 1.40
CA ASN A 71 13.57 4.02 1.09
C ASN A 71 14.16 3.32 2.32
N THR A 72 14.09 3.94 3.49
CA THR A 72 14.51 3.32 4.77
C THR A 72 13.62 2.12 5.10
N PHE A 73 12.30 2.24 4.95
CA PHE A 73 11.39 1.11 5.13
C PHE A 73 11.72 -0.03 4.15
N ALA A 74 11.89 0.28 2.86
CA ALA A 74 12.28 -0.70 1.85
C ALA A 74 13.57 -1.43 2.23
N ARG A 75 14.61 -0.69 2.66
CA ARG A 75 15.88 -1.28 3.10
C ARG A 75 15.71 -2.20 4.30
N ASN A 76 14.96 -1.77 5.31
CA ASN A 76 14.71 -2.57 6.51
C ASN A 76 13.91 -3.85 6.20
N MET A 77 13.00 -3.77 5.22
CA MET A 77 12.18 -4.90 4.79
C MET A 77 12.89 -5.80 3.76
N ALA A 78 14.05 -5.43 3.22
CA ALA A 78 14.79 -6.23 2.23
C ALA A 78 15.64 -7.37 2.83
N GLY A 79 15.59 -7.59 4.15
CA GLY A 79 16.44 -8.58 4.83
C GLY A 79 16.21 -10.04 4.37
N GLY A 80 17.28 -10.84 4.39
CA GLY A 80 17.25 -12.28 4.08
C GLY A 80 17.10 -12.61 2.59
N ARG A 81 16.21 -13.55 2.25
CA ARG A 81 15.85 -13.93 0.87
C ARG A 81 14.67 -13.11 0.31
N SER A 82 14.47 -11.89 0.81
CA SER A 82 13.36 -11.04 0.38
C SER A 82 13.80 -10.03 -0.68
N ARG A 83 12.90 -9.71 -1.61
CA ARG A 83 13.11 -8.75 -2.70
C ARG A 83 12.05 -7.67 -2.62
N ILE A 84 12.47 -6.41 -2.57
CA ILE A 84 11.57 -5.28 -2.71
C ILE A 84 11.26 -5.08 -4.19
N LEU A 85 10.01 -5.33 -4.59
CA LEU A 85 9.53 -5.11 -5.96
C LEU A 85 9.03 -3.69 -6.19
N GLY A 86 8.62 -3.00 -5.12
CA GLY A 86 8.03 -1.68 -5.27
C GLY A 86 7.97 -0.88 -3.98
N LYS A 87 7.89 0.43 -4.17
CA LYS A 87 7.71 1.44 -3.12
C LYS A 87 6.49 2.26 -3.51
N VAL A 88 5.52 2.36 -2.61
CA VAL A 88 4.23 3.00 -2.89
C VAL A 88 3.96 4.09 -1.86
N PHE A 89 3.57 5.27 -2.34
CA PHE A 89 2.88 6.26 -1.53
C PHE A 89 1.38 6.13 -1.73
N ALA A 90 0.64 5.87 -0.65
CA ALA A 90 -0.81 5.98 -0.66
C ALA A 90 -1.21 7.35 -0.09
N VAL A 91 -1.73 8.23 -0.95
CA VAL A 91 -1.98 9.64 -0.62
C VAL A 91 -3.37 10.08 -1.09
N PRO A 92 -3.97 11.13 -0.48
CA PRO A 92 -5.21 11.70 -0.96
C PRO A 92 -5.11 12.16 -2.42
N ASN A 93 -6.24 12.17 -3.11
CA ASN A 93 -6.33 12.79 -4.42
C ASN A 93 -6.00 14.30 -4.34
N GLY A 94 -5.31 14.84 -5.35
CA GLY A 94 -4.86 16.24 -5.36
C GLY A 94 -3.47 16.51 -4.78
N VAL A 95 -2.75 15.49 -4.32
CA VAL A 95 -1.35 15.62 -3.91
C VAL A 95 -0.44 15.71 -5.13
N ASN A 96 0.42 16.73 -5.18
CA ASN A 96 1.43 16.83 -6.23
C ASN A 96 2.48 15.70 -6.09
N ALA A 97 2.64 14.94 -7.18
CA ALA A 97 3.53 13.78 -7.30
C ALA A 97 4.44 13.82 -8.55
N GLU A 98 4.62 14.99 -9.17
CA GLU A 98 5.31 15.13 -10.46
C GLU A 98 6.82 14.84 -10.36
N GLU A 99 7.43 15.07 -9.20
CA GLU A 99 8.88 15.01 -8.99
C GLU A 99 9.34 13.71 -8.30
N LEU A 100 8.59 12.60 -8.43
CA LEU A 100 8.94 11.38 -7.72
C LEU A 100 10.11 10.62 -8.38
N PRO A 101 11.08 10.14 -7.58
CA PRO A 101 12.14 9.29 -8.09
C PRO A 101 11.61 8.02 -8.77
N LYS A 102 12.35 7.53 -9.77
CA LYS A 102 12.04 6.29 -10.48
C LYS A 102 11.84 5.11 -9.50
N GLY A 103 10.83 4.29 -9.78
CA GLY A 103 10.51 3.10 -8.99
C GLY A 103 9.66 3.38 -7.72
N ILE A 104 9.19 4.61 -7.53
CA ILE A 104 8.14 4.93 -6.56
C ILE A 104 6.83 5.12 -7.32
N ILE A 105 5.76 4.48 -6.83
CA ILE A 105 4.42 4.57 -7.41
C ILE A 105 3.51 5.31 -6.45
N VAL A 106 2.58 6.10 -6.98
CA VAL A 106 1.52 6.73 -6.18
C VAL A 106 0.21 5.98 -6.35
N LEU A 107 -0.47 5.79 -5.23
CA LEU A 107 -1.82 5.26 -5.15
C LEU A 107 -2.69 6.34 -4.52
N PHE A 108 -3.48 7.01 -5.35
CA PHE A 108 -4.40 8.03 -4.90
C PHE A 108 -5.63 7.41 -4.24
N TYR A 109 -6.08 7.95 -3.11
CA TYR A 109 -7.37 7.60 -2.49
C TYR A 109 -8.23 8.86 -2.30
N GLU A 110 -9.55 8.70 -2.29
CA GLU A 110 -10.46 9.82 -2.06
C GLU A 110 -10.78 9.91 -0.57
N PRO A 111 -10.37 10.97 0.15
CA PRO A 111 -10.60 11.09 1.58
C PRO A 111 -12.09 11.29 1.93
N ASP A 112 -12.84 11.98 1.07
CA ASP A 112 -14.19 12.49 1.39
C ASP A 112 -15.33 11.86 0.58
N ALA A 113 -15.07 10.84 -0.24
CA ALA A 113 -16.16 10.21 -0.98
C ALA A 113 -17.11 9.45 -0.03
N PRO A 114 -18.41 9.36 -0.34
CA PRO A 114 -19.30 8.45 0.37
C PRO A 114 -18.82 7.00 0.19
N ILE A 115 -18.94 6.19 1.24
CA ILE A 115 -18.66 4.74 1.15
C ILE A 115 -19.85 4.14 0.39
N VAL A 116 -19.67 3.81 -0.89
CA VAL A 116 -20.63 2.97 -1.60
C VAL A 116 -20.37 1.54 -1.14
N GLU A 117 -21.10 1.10 -0.11
CA GLU A 117 -21.19 -0.32 0.21
C GLU A 117 -21.79 -1.00 -1.03
N THR A 118 -20.96 -1.73 -1.76
CA THR A 118 -21.48 -2.55 -2.85
C THR A 118 -22.28 -3.68 -2.18
N PRO A 119 -23.60 -3.79 -2.40
CA PRO A 119 -24.36 -4.88 -1.80
C PRO A 119 -23.74 -6.20 -2.26
N GLN A 120 -23.49 -7.10 -1.30
CA GLN A 120 -23.18 -8.48 -1.61
C GLN A 120 -24.38 -9.00 -2.39
N ILE A 121 -24.18 -9.30 -3.68
CA ILE A 121 -25.20 -9.96 -4.47
C ILE A 121 -25.27 -11.36 -3.89
N GLU A 122 -26.22 -11.59 -2.98
CA GLU A 122 -26.63 -12.92 -2.60
C GLU A 122 -27.03 -13.63 -3.90
N ALA A 123 -26.22 -14.60 -4.30
CA ALA A 123 -26.57 -15.48 -5.38
C ALA A 123 -27.83 -16.24 -4.96
N VAL A 124 -28.98 -15.77 -5.41
CA VAL A 124 -30.23 -16.52 -5.35
C VAL A 124 -30.04 -17.71 -6.28
N ALA A 125 -29.75 -18.86 -5.69
CA ALA A 125 -29.83 -20.15 -6.38
C ALA A 125 -31.31 -20.40 -6.71
N VAL A 126 -31.61 -20.56 -8.00
CA VAL A 126 -32.88 -21.09 -8.51
C VAL A 126 -32.65 -22.55 -8.88
#